data_AF-A0A1H0QQ74-F1
#
_entry.id   AF-A0A1H0QQ74-F1
#
_cell.length_a   1.000
_cell.length_b   1.000
_cell.length_c   1.000
_cell.angle_alpha   90.00
_cell.angle_beta   90.00
_cell.angle_gamma   90.00
#
_symmetry.space_group_name_H-M   'P 1'
#
loop_
_entity.id
_entity.type
_entity.pdbx_description
1 polymer ?
#
loop_
_entity_poly.entity_id
_entity_poly.type
_entity_poly.pdbx_seq_one_letter_code
_entity_poly.pdbx_strand_id
1 'polypeptide(L)'
;MDYNQITQKIEDIGGNYITISYLQATEEDDSLYDVFVNVWPNKSMKRNFETIVVKTDTSMEKAESISKRLHTSLGRVYDDVHYTGLEA
;
A
#
# COMPACT_ATOMS: atom_id res chain seq x y z
N MET A 1 -5.30 -8.64 3.98
CA MET A 1 -6.14 -7.58 4.57
C MET A 1 -7.23 -7.21 3.59
N ASP A 2 -8.45 -6.94 4.06
CA ASP A 2 -9.52 -6.44 3.18
C ASP A 2 -9.50 -4.91 3.06
N TYR A 3 -10.26 -4.36 2.12
CA TYR A 3 -10.27 -2.92 1.82
C TYR A 3 -10.68 -2.05 3.01
N ASN A 4 -11.66 -2.48 3.80
CA ASN A 4 -12.18 -1.67 4.91
C ASN A 4 -11.15 -1.58 6.04
N GLN A 5 -10.42 -2.66 6.29
CA GLN A 5 -9.31 -2.66 7.25
C GLN A 5 -8.17 -1.72 6.81
N ILE A 6 -7.90 -1.64 5.50
CA ILE A 6 -6.86 -0.76 4.94
C ILE A 6 -7.27 0.71 5.12
N THR A 7 -8.49 1.07 4.74
CA THR A 7 -8.99 2.45 4.86
C THR A 7 -9.03 2.90 6.32
N GLN A 8 -9.50 2.03 7.22
CA GLN A 8 -9.53 2.35 8.66
C GLN A 8 -8.12 2.65 9.19
N LYS A 9 -7.10 1.86 8.81
CA LYS A 9 -5.71 2.13 9.18
C LYS A 9 -5.21 3.46 8.61
N ILE A 10 -5.51 3.77 7.36
CA ILE A 10 -5.12 5.05 6.73
C ILE A 10 -5.74 6.23 7.48
N GLU A 11 -7.02 6.14 7.86
CA GLU A 11 -7.72 7.16 8.64
C GLU A 11 -7.12 7.32 10.05
N ASP A 12 -6.82 6.21 10.73
CA ASP A 12 -6.15 6.22 12.04
C ASP A 12 -4.76 6.87 11.98
N ILE A 13 -4.07 6.75 10.84
CA ILE A 13 -2.77 7.40 10.58
C ILE A 13 -2.97 8.89 10.25
N GLY A 14 -4.08 9.25 9.60
CA GLY A 14 -4.31 10.58 9.03
C GLY A 14 -3.66 10.76 7.66
N GLY A 15 -3.76 9.72 6.82
CA GLY A 15 -3.08 9.65 5.53
C GLY A 15 -3.41 10.84 4.61
N ASN A 16 -2.38 11.63 4.32
CA ASN A 16 -2.46 12.76 3.39
C ASN A 16 -1.84 12.41 2.05
N TYR A 17 -0.71 11.70 2.06
CA TYR A 17 -0.04 11.19 0.87
C TYR A 17 0.11 9.68 1.00
N ILE A 18 -0.33 8.93 0.00
CA ILE A 18 -0.43 7.48 0.04
C ILE A 18 0.29 6.90 -1.19
N THR A 19 1.20 5.96 -0.98
CA THR A 19 1.80 5.19 -2.09
C THR A 19 1.48 3.70 -1.97
N ILE A 20 1.38 3.04 -3.12
CA ILE A 20 1.01 1.64 -3.22
C ILE A 20 2.06 0.94 -4.08
N SER A 21 2.76 0.00 -3.47
CA SER A 21 3.85 -0.75 -4.07
C SER A 21 3.73 -2.24 -3.80
N TYR A 22 4.52 -3.01 -4.53
CA TYR A 22 4.84 -4.38 -4.18
C TYR A 22 6.33 -4.64 -4.39
N LEU A 23 6.90 -5.52 -3.57
CA LEU A 23 8.31 -5.91 -3.65
C LEU A 23 8.46 -7.42 -3.41
N GLN A 24 9.61 -7.97 -3.78
CA GLN A 24 9.91 -9.39 -3.54
C GLN A 24 9.88 -9.69 -2.05
N ALA A 25 9.17 -10.75 -1.66
CA ALA A 25 8.99 -11.11 -0.25
C ALA A 25 10.31 -11.52 0.41
N THR A 26 11.19 -12.17 -0.36
CA THR A 26 12.54 -12.57 0.08
C THR A 26 13.51 -12.49 -1.09
N GLU A 27 14.81 -12.31 -0.80
CA GLU A 27 15.87 -12.34 -1.82
C GLU A 27 16.12 -13.75 -2.39
N GLU A 28 15.65 -14.79 -1.70
CA GLU A 28 15.86 -16.21 -2.08
C GLU A 28 14.76 -16.74 -3.01
N ASP A 29 13.59 -16.11 -3.01
CA ASP A 29 12.41 -16.52 -3.79
C ASP A 29 11.85 -15.34 -4.59
N ASP A 30 12.27 -15.25 -5.85
CA ASP A 30 11.86 -14.21 -6.81
C ASP A 30 10.43 -14.38 -7.34
N SER A 31 9.74 -15.44 -6.90
CA SER A 31 8.37 -15.75 -7.31
C SER A 31 7.30 -15.16 -6.38
N LEU A 32 7.71 -14.76 -5.17
CA LEU A 32 6.81 -14.23 -4.13
C LEU A 32 6.99 -12.74 -3.94
N TYR A 33 5.86 -12.04 -3.86
CA TYR A 33 5.79 -10.60 -3.71
C TYR A 33 4.82 -10.25 -2.58
N ASP A 34 5.16 -9.18 -1.87
CA ASP A 34 4.37 -8.58 -0.83
C ASP A 34 3.83 -7.22 -1.32
N VAL A 35 2.60 -6.88 -0.93
CA VAL A 35 1.92 -5.63 -1.31
C VAL A 35 1.82 -4.72 -0.10
N PHE A 36 2.21 -3.46 -0.29
CA PHE A 36 2.27 -2.45 0.75
C PHE A 36 1.46 -1.22 0.37
N VAL A 37 0.90 -0.59 1.40
CA VAL A 37 0.35 0.76 1.33
C VAL A 37 1.10 1.61 2.33
N ASN A 38 1.85 2.57 1.81
CA ASN A 38 2.64 3.50 2.59
C ASN A 38 1.85 4.79 2.78
N VAL A 39 1.85 5.31 4.00
CA VAL A 39 0.99 6.43 4.39
C VAL A 39 1.84 7.49 5.08
N TRP A 40 1.86 8.68 4.49
CA TRP A 40 2.45 9.87 5.08
C TRP A 40 1.33 10.74 5.65
N PRO A 41 1.30 10.92 6.97
CA PRO A 41 0.29 11.76 7.59
C PRO A 41 0.56 13.25 7.32
N ASN A 42 -0.47 14.08 7.45
CA ASN A 42 -0.30 15.53 7.35
C ASN A 42 0.64 16.06 8.46
N LYS A 43 1.37 17.16 8.20
CA LYS A 43 2.31 17.82 9.13
C LYS A 43 1.71 18.16 10.50
N SER A 44 0.38 18.27 10.59
CA SER A 44 -0.34 18.54 11.84
C SER A 44 -0.52 17.29 12.73
N MET A 45 -0.33 16.08 12.19
CA MET A 45 -0.38 14.83 12.95
C MET A 45 0.97 14.57 13.62
N LYS A 46 0.95 14.03 14.85
CA LYS A 46 2.16 13.59 15.56
C LYS A 46 2.73 12.25 15.09
N ARG A 47 2.00 11.54 14.21
CA ARG A 47 2.45 10.24 13.68
C ARG A 47 3.50 10.44 12.60
N ASN A 48 4.42 9.51 12.53
CA ASN A 48 5.39 9.41 11.44
C ASN A 48 4.78 8.59 10.29
N PHE A 49 5.51 8.56 9.17
CA PHE A 49 5.31 7.60 8.09
C PHE A 49 4.99 6.19 8.61
N GLU A 50 3.98 5.53 8.05
CA GLU A 50 3.64 4.14 8.36
C GLU A 50 3.40 3.30 7.11
N THR A 51 3.76 2.02 7.20
CA THR A 51 3.56 1.02 6.15
C THR A 51 2.49 0.01 6.59
N ILE A 52 1.52 -0.23 5.73
CA ILE A 52 0.46 -1.22 5.89
C ILE A 52 0.76 -2.40 4.95
N VAL A 53 1.03 -3.57 5.53
CA VAL A 53 1.17 -4.82 4.76
C VAL A 53 -0.23 -5.32 4.38
N VAL A 54 -0.55 -5.32 3.09
CA VAL A 54 -1.88 -5.71 2.60
C VAL A 54 -1.96 -7.21 2.36
N LYS A 55 -0.95 -7.75 1.69
CA LYS A 55 -0.89 -9.15 1.28
C LYS A 55 0.57 -9.57 1.20
N THR A 56 0.89 -10.75 1.73
CA THR A 56 2.20 -11.36 1.57
C THR A 56 2.14 -12.60 0.70
N ASP A 57 3.31 -13.04 0.25
CA ASP A 57 3.56 -14.34 -0.41
C ASP A 57 2.61 -14.59 -1.57
N THR A 58 2.49 -13.62 -2.47
CA THR A 58 1.64 -13.74 -3.67
C THR A 58 2.46 -13.67 -4.95
N SER A 59 1.93 -14.22 -6.04
CA SER A 59 2.57 -14.06 -7.35
C SER A 59 2.63 -12.59 -7.78
N MET A 60 3.62 -12.25 -8.61
CA MET A 60 3.82 -10.91 -9.17
C MET A 60 2.54 -10.34 -9.82
N GLU A 61 1.90 -11.08 -10.73
CA GLU A 61 0.69 -10.63 -11.44
C GLU A 61 -0.45 -10.30 -10.47
N LYS A 62 -0.53 -11.07 -9.37
CA LYS A 62 -1.56 -10.87 -8.35
C LYS A 62 -1.22 -9.69 -7.44
N ALA A 63 0.05 -9.51 -7.08
CA ALA A 63 0.53 -8.32 -6.37
C ALA A 63 0.24 -7.04 -7.17
N GLU A 64 0.55 -7.06 -8.46
CA GLU A 64 0.28 -5.95 -9.39
C GLU A 64 -1.22 -5.67 -9.50
N SER A 65 -2.03 -6.72 -9.69
CA SER A 65 -3.49 -6.60 -9.78
C SER A 65 -4.11 -6.01 -8.51
N ILE A 66 -3.67 -6.47 -7.33
CA ILE A 66 -4.11 -5.94 -6.03
C ILE A 66 -3.72 -4.46 -5.92
N SER A 67 -2.46 -4.12 -6.22
CA SER A 67 -1.94 -2.76 -6.11
C SER A 67 -2.69 -1.77 -7.01
N LYS A 68 -2.95 -2.14 -8.28
CA LYS A 68 -3.75 -1.33 -9.22
C LYS A 68 -5.19 -1.15 -8.76
N ARG A 69 -5.80 -2.19 -8.19
CA ARG A 69 -7.16 -2.12 -7.62
C ARG A 69 -7.19 -1.20 -6.41
N LEU A 70 -6.22 -1.30 -5.51
CA LEU A 70 -6.09 -0.41 -4.36
C LEU A 70 -5.92 1.04 -4.80
N HIS A 71 -5.06 1.32 -5.77
CA HIS A 71 -4.88 2.67 -6.31
C HIS A 71 -6.20 3.25 -6.82
N THR A 72 -6.96 2.47 -7.59
CA THR A 72 -8.26 2.90 -8.11
C THR A 72 -9.28 3.13 -7.00
N SER A 73 -9.35 2.24 -6.00
CA SER A 73 -10.34 2.35 -4.92
C SER A 73 -10.00 3.46 -3.94
N LEU A 74 -8.74 3.54 -3.49
CA LEU A 74 -8.26 4.57 -2.57
C LEU A 74 -8.27 5.95 -3.22
N GLY A 75 -7.93 6.07 -4.51
CA GLY A 75 -7.99 7.34 -5.25
C GLY A 75 -9.41 7.91 -5.45
N ARG A 76 -10.46 7.18 -5.07
CA ARG A 76 -11.84 7.71 -5.00
C ARG A 76 -12.15 8.37 -3.65
N VAL A 77 -11.32 8.12 -2.64
CA VAL A 77 -11.53 8.53 -1.24
C VAL A 77 -10.48 9.54 -0.81
N TYR A 78 -9.23 9.36 -1.26
CA TYR A 78 -8.09 10.20 -0.94
C TYR A 78 -7.57 10.89 -2.20
N ASP A 79 -7.18 12.15 -2.08
CA ASP A 79 -6.79 12.99 -3.22
C ASP A 79 -5.37 12.72 -3.73
N ASP A 80 -4.47 12.19 -2.89
CA ASP A 80 -3.03 12.08 -3.16
C ASP A 80 -2.53 10.63 -3.03
N VAL A 81 -3.07 9.76 -3.90
CA VAL A 81 -2.74 8.34 -3.97
C VAL A 81 -1.91 8.04 -5.22
N HIS A 82 -0.76 7.40 -5.04
CA HIS A 82 0.16 7.07 -6.14
C HIS A 82 0.43 5.58 -6.20
N TYR A 83 0.36 5.02 -7.40
CA TYR A 83 0.83 3.68 -7.68
C TYR A 83 2.30 3.74 -8.13
N THR A 84 3.20 3.19 -7.34
CA THR A 84 4.64 3.15 -7.64
C THR A 84 5.06 1.86 -8.33
N GLY A 85 4.27 0.79 -8.17
CA GLY A 85 4.50 -0.49 -8.84
C GLY A 85 5.53 -1.36 -8.13
N LEU A 86 6.30 -2.12 -8.92
CA LEU A 86 7.38 -2.94 -8.40
C LEU A 86 8.50 -2.02 -7.90
N GLU A 87 8.78 -2.06 -6.60
CA GLU A 87 9.95 -1.38 -6.03
C GLU A 87 11.20 -2.22 -6.30
N ALA A 88 12.24 -1.55 -6.79
CA ALA A 88 13.53 -2.13 -7.20
C ALA A 88 14.57 -2.03 -6.08
#